data_AF-A0A8S9KSA7-F1
#
_entry.id   AF-A0A8S9KSA7-F1
#
_cell.length_a   1.000
_cell.length_b   1.000
_cell.length_c   1.000
_cell.angle_alpha   90.00
_cell.angle_beta   90.00
_cell.angle_gamma   90.00
#
_symmetry.space_group_name_H-M   'P 1'
#
loop_
_entity.id
_entity.type
_entity.pdbx_description
1 polymer ?
#
loop_
_entity_poly.entity_id
_entity_poly.type
_entity_poly.pdbx_seq_one_letter_code
_entity_poly.pdbx_strand_id
1 'polypeptide(L)'
;KLKTKVVKKNVNPQWEEDLTFTVTDPNLPLNLVVYDHDFFSKDDKMGDAEIDLKPYIEALRMELSGLPDGTIISTIHPNRSNCLAEESYIRWSNDRIVQSFCLRLRNVERGEVELELQWIDLPGSKGL
;
A
#
# COMPACT_ATOMS: atom_id res chain seq x y z
N LYS A 1 -14.33 -1.52 -2.69
CA LYS A 1 -13.39 -2.41 -3.43
C LYS A 1 -12.98 -1.71 -4.70
N LEU A 2 -11.69 -1.45 -4.88
CA LEU A 2 -11.13 -0.85 -6.08
C LEU A 2 -10.37 -1.93 -6.87
N LYS A 3 -10.11 -1.69 -8.15
CA LYS A 3 -9.38 -2.60 -9.03
C LYS A 3 -8.52 -1.79 -9.98
N THR A 4 -7.30 -2.25 -10.25
CA THR A 4 -6.46 -1.72 -11.33
C THR A 4 -6.92 -2.25 -12.69
N LYS A 5 -6.32 -1.71 -13.75
CA LYS A 5 -6.42 -2.24 -15.11
C LYS A 5 -5.79 -3.63 -15.21
N VAL A 6 -6.32 -4.42 -16.12
CA VAL A 6 -5.74 -5.71 -16.50
C VAL A 6 -4.56 -5.49 -17.44
N VAL A 7 -3.38 -5.98 -17.07
CA VAL A 7 -2.21 -6.04 -17.95
C VAL A 7 -2.15 -7.44 -18.57
N LYS A 8 -2.35 -7.52 -19.89
CA LYS A 8 -2.47 -8.82 -20.58
C LYS A 8 -1.11 -9.48 -20.78
N LYS A 9 -1.05 -10.80 -20.54
CA LYS A 9 0.08 -11.68 -20.89
C LYS A 9 1.42 -11.22 -20.30
N ASN A 10 1.41 -10.70 -19.08
CA ASN A 10 2.62 -10.26 -18.39
C ASN A 10 2.56 -10.61 -16.90
N VAL A 11 3.57 -11.34 -16.41
CA VAL A 11 3.72 -11.72 -15.00
C VAL A 11 4.54 -10.71 -14.18
N ASN A 12 5.09 -9.68 -14.84
CA ASN A 12 5.73 -8.51 -14.24
C ASN A 12 5.00 -7.24 -14.74
N PRO A 13 3.70 -7.09 -14.42
CA PRO A 13 2.91 -5.96 -14.88
C PRO A 13 3.39 -4.65 -14.26
N GLN A 14 3.48 -3.62 -15.09
CA GLN A 14 3.60 -2.23 -14.63
C GLN A 14 2.21 -1.61 -14.72
N TRP A 15 1.55 -1.43 -13.57
CA TRP A 15 0.22 -0.83 -13.54
C TRP A 15 0.26 0.70 -13.62
N GLU A 16 1.20 1.33 -12.90
CA GLU A 16 1.37 2.79 -12.82
C GLU A 16 0.01 3.50 -12.63
N GLU A 17 -0.80 2.98 -11.71
CA GLU A 17 -2.18 3.40 -11.51
C GLU A 17 -2.44 3.73 -10.04
N ASP A 18 -3.00 4.91 -9.82
CA ASP A 18 -3.38 5.38 -8.50
C ASP A 18 -4.78 4.90 -8.13
N LEU A 19 -4.92 4.30 -6.95
CA LEU A 19 -6.20 3.92 -6.37
C LEU A 19 -6.47 4.72 -5.10
N THR A 20 -7.49 5.58 -5.12
CA THR A 20 -7.90 6.37 -3.94
C THR A 20 -9.05 5.71 -3.20
N PHE A 21 -8.84 5.38 -1.93
CA PHE A 21 -9.88 4.85 -1.04
C PHE A 21 -10.03 5.71 0.21
N THR A 22 -11.23 5.73 0.78
CA THR A 22 -11.50 6.42 2.04
C THR A 22 -11.22 5.51 3.22
N VAL A 23 -10.45 6.00 4.19
CA VAL A 23 -10.21 5.29 5.46
C VAL A 23 -11.28 5.69 6.47
N THR A 24 -12.17 4.75 6.81
CA THR A 24 -13.21 4.94 7.83
C THR A 24 -12.80 4.46 9.21
N ASP A 25 -11.98 3.41 9.28
CA ASP A 25 -11.40 2.88 10.51
C ASP A 25 -9.92 2.57 10.25
N PRO A 26 -8.97 3.28 10.90
CA PRO A 26 -7.54 3.07 10.70
C PRO A 26 -7.04 1.76 11.34
N ASN A 27 -7.85 1.07 12.13
CA ASN A 27 -7.49 -0.23 12.70
C ASN A 27 -7.72 -1.39 11.72
N LEU A 28 -8.45 -1.15 10.63
CA LEU A 28 -8.69 -2.15 9.62
C LEU A 28 -7.54 -2.20 8.62
N PRO A 29 -7.04 -3.40 8.32
CA PRO A 29 -5.95 -3.57 7.38
C PRO A 29 -6.41 -3.34 5.93
N LEU A 30 -5.49 -2.87 5.09
CA LEU A 30 -5.69 -2.80 3.65
C LEU A 30 -5.35 -4.17 3.04
N ASN A 31 -6.36 -4.82 2.44
CA ASN A 31 -6.20 -6.10 1.77
C ASN A 31 -5.96 -5.92 0.26
N LEU A 32 -4.85 -6.45 -0.22
CA LEU A 32 -4.48 -6.53 -1.62
C LEU A 32 -4.62 -7.98 -2.10
N VAL A 33 -5.26 -8.17 -3.25
CA VAL A 33 -5.42 -9.51 -3.86
C VAL A 33 -5.13 -9.39 -5.35
N VAL A 34 -4.25 -10.26 -5.85
CA VAL A 34 -3.93 -10.36 -7.28
C VAL A 34 -4.76 -11.46 -7.91
N TYR A 35 -5.25 -11.21 -9.11
CA TYR A 35 -6.04 -12.16 -9.89
C TYR A 35 -5.49 -12.26 -11.31
N ASP A 36 -5.50 -13.47 -11.88
CA ASP A 36 -5.36 -13.68 -13.31
C ASP A 36 -6.72 -13.45 -13.97
N HIS A 37 -6.75 -12.62 -15.00
CA HIS A 37 -8.01 -12.26 -15.64
C HIS A 37 -8.29 -13.16 -16.84
N ASP A 38 -9.36 -13.94 -16.74
CA ASP A 38 -9.81 -14.86 -17.77
C ASP A 38 -11.08 -14.37 -18.46
N PHE A 39 -11.10 -14.41 -19.80
CA PHE A 39 -12.26 -13.97 -20.58
C PHE A 39 -13.42 -14.97 -20.57
N PHE A 40 -13.14 -16.25 -20.39
CA PHE A 40 -14.12 -17.34 -20.55
C PHE A 40 -14.27 -18.22 -19.30
N SER A 41 -13.49 -17.94 -18.25
CA SER A 41 -13.48 -18.65 -16.97
C SER A 41 -13.55 -17.66 -15.81
N LYS A 42 -13.62 -18.20 -14.59
CA LYS A 42 -13.54 -17.41 -13.37
C LYS A 42 -12.07 -17.01 -13.16
N ASP A 43 -11.83 -15.74 -12.85
CA ASP A 43 -10.50 -15.23 -12.50
C ASP A 43 -9.85 -16.07 -11.38
N ASP A 44 -8.63 -16.54 -11.63
CA ASP A 44 -7.85 -17.32 -10.67
C ASP A 44 -7.12 -16.40 -9.69
N LYS A 45 -7.11 -16.77 -8.40
CA LYS A 45 -6.41 -15.99 -7.37
C LYS A 45 -4.90 -16.23 -7.47
N MET A 46 -4.13 -15.16 -7.64
CA MET A 46 -2.66 -15.17 -7.74
C MET A 46 -1.96 -14.70 -6.46
N GLY A 47 -2.64 -14.82 -5.32
CA GLY A 47 -2.11 -14.48 -4.00
C GLY A 47 -2.72 -13.21 -3.39
N ASP A 48 -2.37 -12.98 -2.12
CA ASP A 48 -2.85 -11.83 -1.35
C ASP A 48 -1.79 -11.29 -0.40
N ALA A 49 -1.92 -10.02 -0.05
CA ALA A 49 -1.10 -9.35 0.95
C ALA A 49 -1.96 -8.38 1.77
N GLU A 50 -1.45 -8.04 2.94
CA GLU A 50 -2.14 -7.20 3.91
C GLU A 50 -1.19 -6.14 4.43
N ILE A 51 -1.69 -4.91 4.55
CA ILE A 51 -0.95 -3.75 5.04
C ILE A 51 -1.66 -3.20 6.29
N ASP A 52 -0.91 -3.07 7.38
CA ASP A 52 -1.35 -2.31 8.55
C ASP A 52 -1.14 -0.82 8.33
N LEU A 53 -2.21 -0.05 8.39
CA LEU A 53 -2.18 1.40 8.20
C LEU A 53 -1.84 2.16 9.48
N LYS A 54 -1.87 1.52 10.66
CA LYS A 54 -1.66 2.20 11.95
C LYS A 54 -0.36 3.01 12.00
N PRO A 55 0.82 2.48 11.62
CA PRO A 55 2.06 3.25 11.69
C PRO A 55 2.02 4.50 10.80
N TYR A 56 1.36 4.40 9.65
CA TYR A 56 1.19 5.53 8.73
C TYR A 56 0.26 6.60 9.30
N ILE A 57 -0.85 6.18 9.90
CA ILE A 57 -1.81 7.09 10.55
C ILE A 57 -1.21 7.76 11.80
N GLU A 58 -0.40 7.04 12.57
CA GLU A 58 0.35 7.61 13.69
C GLU A 58 1.32 8.71 13.22
N ALA A 59 2.02 8.47 12.10
CA ALA A 59 2.89 9.48 11.50
C ALA A 59 2.11 10.73 11.03
N LEU A 60 0.90 10.56 10.46
CA LEU A 60 0.04 11.68 10.05
C LEU A 60 -0.41 12.58 11.21
N ARG A 61 -0.44 12.05 12.44
CA ARG A 61 -0.80 12.80 13.65
C ARG A 61 0.38 13.57 14.24
N MET A 62 1.58 13.39 13.71
CA MET A 62 2.78 14.10 14.17
C MET A 62 2.86 15.50 13.57
N GLU A 63 3.45 16.44 14.30
CA GLU A 63 3.80 17.75 13.77
C GLU A 63 5.13 17.65 13.02
N LEU A 64 5.05 17.51 11.69
CA LEU A 64 6.20 17.29 10.81
C LEU A 64 6.64 18.53 10.03
N SER A 65 5.94 19.66 10.23
CA SER A 65 6.24 20.92 9.55
C SER A 65 7.67 21.39 9.86
N GLY A 66 8.44 21.68 8.82
CA GLY A 66 9.81 22.16 8.93
C GLY A 66 10.87 21.06 9.02
N LEU A 67 10.49 19.78 8.90
CA LEU A 67 11.46 18.70 8.73
C LEU A 67 12.11 18.76 7.34
N PRO A 68 13.41 18.42 7.22
CA PRO A 68 14.06 18.26 5.92
C PRO A 68 13.36 17.22 5.05
N ASP A 69 13.33 17.46 3.74
CA ASP A 69 12.89 16.47 2.75
C ASP A 69 13.74 15.18 2.86
N GLY A 70 13.07 14.02 2.80
CA GLY A 70 13.69 12.71 2.92
C GLY A 70 13.84 12.20 4.36
N THR A 71 13.37 12.94 5.37
CA THR A 71 13.40 12.50 6.77
C THR A 71 12.61 11.19 6.94
N ILE A 72 13.27 10.15 7.46
CA ILE A 72 12.60 8.89 7.83
C ILE A 72 11.93 9.09 9.18
N ILE A 73 10.60 9.00 9.19
CA ILE A 73 9.76 9.13 10.38
C ILE A 73 9.69 7.80 11.13
N SER A 74 9.56 6.69 10.39
CA SER A 74 9.47 5.35 10.96
C SER A 74 9.91 4.30 9.94
N THR A 75 10.43 3.18 10.45
CA THR A 75 10.86 2.02 9.66
C THR A 75 10.14 0.77 10.14
N ILE A 76 9.44 0.10 9.23
CA ILE A 76 8.75 -1.17 9.49
C ILE A 76 9.57 -2.29 8.88
N HIS A 77 10.02 -3.22 9.73
CA HIS A 77 10.84 -4.34 9.30
C HIS A 77 9.97 -5.54 8.89
N PRO A 78 10.39 -6.33 7.88
CA PRO A 78 9.79 -7.62 7.59
C PRO A 78 9.75 -8.52 8.81
N ASN A 79 8.62 -9.18 9.03
CA ASN A 79 8.47 -10.14 10.11
C ASN A 79 7.47 -11.25 9.73
N ARG A 80 7.28 -12.22 10.62
CA ARG A 80 6.42 -13.39 10.35
C ARG A 80 4.92 -13.06 10.32
N SER A 81 4.52 -11.88 10.79
CA SER A 81 3.11 -11.46 10.88
C SER A 81 2.70 -10.45 9.81
N ASN A 82 3.64 -9.82 9.10
CA ASN A 82 3.37 -8.89 8.02
C ASN A 82 3.70 -9.48 6.65
N CYS A 83 3.36 -8.75 5.58
CA CYS A 83 3.58 -9.18 4.21
C CYS A 83 4.77 -8.45 3.54
N LEU A 84 5.64 -7.80 4.32
CA LEU A 84 6.76 -7.04 3.77
C LEU A 84 7.87 -7.99 3.26
N ALA A 85 8.33 -7.79 2.04
CA ALA A 85 9.52 -8.44 1.49
C ALA A 85 10.81 -7.71 1.91
N GLU A 86 10.73 -6.40 2.10
CA GLU A 86 11.83 -5.49 2.45
C GLU A 86 11.37 -4.47 3.51
N GLU A 87 12.30 -3.71 4.08
CA GLU A 87 11.96 -2.62 4.99
C GLU A 87 11.08 -1.58 4.32
N SER A 88 9.98 -1.21 4.99
CA SER A 88 9.10 -0.14 4.55
C SER A 88 9.40 1.12 5.37
N TYR A 89 9.65 2.22 4.68
CA TYR A 89 10.01 3.50 5.29
C TYR A 89 8.86 4.48 5.15
N ILE A 90 8.40 5.02 6.27
CA ILE A 90 7.52 6.18 6.30
C ILE A 90 8.42 7.41 6.27
N ARG A 91 8.31 8.22 5.23
CA ARG A 91 9.18 9.36 4.98
C ARG A 91 8.38 10.64 4.83
N TRP A 92 8.93 11.73 5.35
CA TRP A 92 8.51 13.07 4.99
C TRP A 92 9.16 13.44 3.66
N SER A 93 8.37 13.67 2.63
CA SER A 93 8.89 14.15 1.35
C SER A 93 7.91 15.06 0.62
N ASN A 94 8.40 16.15 0.03
CA ASN A 94 7.60 17.11 -0.73
C ASN A 94 6.32 17.56 0.02
N ASP A 95 6.51 17.95 1.28
CA ASP A 95 5.46 18.41 2.20
C ASP A 95 4.33 17.40 2.47
N ARG A 96 4.60 16.10 2.31
CA ARG A 96 3.66 15.01 2.61
C ARG A 96 4.35 13.79 3.19
N ILE A 97 3.57 12.93 3.81
CA ILE A 97 4.04 11.62 4.25
C ILE A 97 3.87 10.61 3.10
N VAL A 98 4.94 9.89 2.82
CA VAL A 98 4.97 8.84 1.80
C VAL A 98 5.47 7.55 2.43
N GLN A 99 4.86 6.42 2.05
CA GLN A 99 5.34 5.10 2.47
C GLN A 99 5.41 4.15 1.28
N SER A 100 6.61 3.65 1.01
CA SER A 100 6.85 2.65 -0.03
C SER A 100 6.76 1.23 0.54
N PHE A 101 6.19 0.31 -0.23
CA PHE A 101 6.03 -1.09 0.15
C PHE A 101 6.53 -1.99 -0.95
N CYS A 102 7.30 -3.02 -0.58
CA CYS A 102 7.48 -4.22 -1.38
C CYS A 102 6.80 -5.37 -0.62
N LEU A 103 5.70 -5.90 -1.16
CA LEU A 103 4.86 -6.90 -0.51
C LEU A 103 5.09 -8.28 -1.10
N ARG A 104 5.42 -9.26 -0.28
CA ARG A 104 5.44 -10.67 -0.67
C ARG A 104 4.04 -11.26 -0.60
N LEU A 105 3.55 -11.78 -1.72
CA LEU A 105 2.22 -12.39 -1.79
C LEU A 105 2.18 -13.71 -1.02
N ARG A 106 1.12 -13.91 -0.25
CA ARG A 106 0.76 -15.15 0.43
C ARG A 106 -0.15 -15.99 -0.46
N ASN A 107 -0.28 -17.28 -0.13
CA ASN A 107 -1.19 -18.22 -0.80
C ASN A 107 -0.92 -18.36 -2.32
N VAL A 108 0.33 -18.19 -2.72
CA VAL A 108 0.83 -18.36 -4.09
C VAL A 108 2.30 -18.83 -4.02
N GLU A 109 2.80 -19.49 -5.05
CA GLU A 109 4.18 -20.00 -5.08
C GLU A 109 5.24 -18.90 -5.06
N ARG A 110 4.95 -17.79 -5.76
CA ARG A 110 5.83 -16.62 -5.89
C ARG A 110 5.05 -15.41 -6.36
N GLY A 111 5.58 -14.23 -6.06
CA GLY A 111 5.02 -12.95 -6.50
C GLY A 111 5.25 -11.89 -5.45
N GLU A 112 5.65 -10.71 -5.91
CA GLU A 112 5.83 -9.52 -5.10
C GLU A 112 5.08 -8.36 -5.76
N VAL A 113 4.59 -7.43 -4.95
CA VAL A 113 3.89 -6.22 -5.42
C VAL A 113 4.52 -5.01 -4.77
N GLU A 114 4.97 -4.09 -5.61
CA GLU A 114 5.48 -2.79 -5.20
C GLU A 114 4.36 -1.76 -5.29
N LEU A 115 4.24 -0.92 -4.26
CA LEU A 115 3.29 0.19 -4.23
C LEU A 115 3.77 1.31 -3.30
N GLU A 116 3.16 2.48 -3.44
CA GLU A 116 3.36 3.63 -2.58
C GLU A 116 2.03 4.12 -2.01
N LEU A 117 2.05 4.51 -0.73
CA LEU A 117 0.91 5.09 -0.04
C LEU A 117 1.14 6.58 0.19
N GLN A 118 0.11 7.37 -0.13
CA GLN A 118 0.04 8.80 0.13
C GLN A 118 -1.32 9.14 0.76
N TRP A 119 -1.35 10.19 1.59
CA TRP A 119 -2.56 10.69 2.22
C TRP A 119 -3.12 11.89 1.46
N ILE A 120 -4.44 11.95 1.32
CA ILE A 120 -5.14 13.07 0.69
C ILE A 120 -6.22 13.56 1.66
N ASP A 121 -6.11 14.80 2.10
CA ASP A 121 -7.13 15.45 2.90
C ASP A 121 -8.34 15.83 2.05
N LEU A 122 -9.52 15.38 2.47
CA LEU A 122 -10.78 15.74 1.85
C LEU A 122 -11.39 16.95 2.58
N PRO A 123 -11.60 18.10 1.91
CA PRO A 123 -12.25 19.26 2.50
C PRO A 123 -13.63 18.89 3.06
N GLY A 124 -13.87 19.17 4.36
CA GLY A 124 -15.14 18.88 5.04
C GLY A 124 -15.25 17.47 5.63
N SER A 125 -14.23 16.62 5.52
CA SER A 125 -14.13 15.39 6.31
C SER A 125 -13.75 15.73 7.76
N LYS A 126 -13.99 14.80 8.70
CA LYS A 126 -13.71 15.01 10.13
C LYS A 126 -12.22 15.17 10.48
N GLY A 127 -11.32 15.18 9.49
CA GLY A 127 -9.88 15.17 9.70
C GLY A 127 -9.41 13.89 10.40
N LEU A 128 -8.10 13.81 10.63
CA LEU A 128 -7.46 12.81 11.48
C LEU A 128 -7.23 13.32 12.90
#